data_AF-A0A962QHX3-F1
#
_entry.id   AF-A0A962QHX3-F1
#
_cell.length_a   1.000
_cell.length_b   1.000
_cell.length_c   1.000
_cell.angle_alpha   90.00
_cell.angle_beta   90.00
_cell.angle_gamma   90.00
#
_symmetry.space_group_name_H-M   'P 1'
#
loop_
_entity.id
_entity.type
_entity.pdbx_description
1 polymer ?
#
loop_
_entity_poly.entity_id
_entity_poly.type
_entity_poly.pdbx_seq_one_letter_code
_entity_poly.pdbx_strand_id
1 'polypeptide(L)'
;YWETGENERDFRWDNYLNRFHWRHIDLMDVLAGYQARAVAPLDEIATLLGFPGKLGMHGGKVWEAYQAGDIVGIRNYCETDVLNTYLIYLRFQLIRGVLSEADYQRDCERLRQSLQAQQQAHLDEFLNAWQAGS
;
A
#
# COMPACT_ATOMS: atom_id res chain seq x y z
N TYR A 1 -16.27 0.64 17.08
CA TYR A 1 -16.04 0.06 15.73
C TYR A 1 -17.32 0.11 14.90
N TRP A 2 -18.45 -0.38 15.42
CA TRP A 2 -19.75 -0.38 14.73
C TRP A 2 -20.63 0.87 14.94
N GLU A 3 -20.05 1.96 15.44
CA GLU A 3 -20.81 3.19 15.68
C GLU A 3 -20.99 3.94 14.35
N THR A 4 -22.23 4.24 13.99
CA THR A 4 -22.61 4.95 12.74
C THR A 4 -23.30 6.28 12.98
N GLY A 5 -23.34 6.73 14.23
CA GLY A 5 -24.02 7.94 14.66
C GLY A 5 -25.42 7.73 15.23
N GLU A 6 -25.65 6.53 15.77
CA GLU A 6 -26.80 6.19 16.60
C GLU A 6 -26.61 6.71 18.03
N ASN A 7 -25.43 6.48 18.62
CA ASN A 7 -25.13 6.96 19.97
C ASN A 7 -24.35 8.27 19.96
N GLU A 8 -23.47 8.48 18.98
CA GLU A 8 -22.58 9.64 18.90
C GLU A 8 -22.70 10.35 17.54
N ARG A 9 -23.33 11.52 17.51
CA ARG A 9 -23.69 12.21 16.24
C ARG A 9 -22.53 12.47 15.29
N ASP A 10 -21.31 12.68 15.78
CA ASP A 10 -20.13 12.95 14.95
C ASP A 10 -19.77 11.76 14.05
N PHE A 11 -20.06 10.53 14.49
CA PHE A 11 -19.84 9.31 13.69
C PHE A 11 -20.80 9.20 12.48
N ARG A 12 -21.81 10.05 12.35
CA ARG A 12 -22.59 10.14 11.09
C ARG A 12 -21.73 10.58 9.92
N TRP A 13 -20.71 11.39 10.19
CA TRP A 13 -19.89 12.05 9.18
C TRP A 13 -18.45 11.53 9.13
N ASP A 14 -18.00 10.79 10.15
CA ASP A 14 -16.65 10.22 10.20
C ASP A 14 -16.55 8.89 11.00
N ASN A 15 -17.36 7.91 10.62
CA ASN A 15 -17.22 6.53 11.10
C ASN A 15 -16.27 5.67 10.24
N TYR A 16 -15.88 4.52 10.80
CA TYR A 16 -14.97 3.55 10.19
C TYR A 16 -15.61 2.69 9.09
N LEU A 17 -16.94 2.51 9.11
CA LEU A 17 -17.63 1.58 8.21
C LEU A 17 -17.92 2.18 6.84
N ASN A 18 -18.14 3.49 6.78
CA ASN A 18 -18.48 4.17 5.54
C ASN A 18 -17.24 4.35 4.67
N ARG A 19 -17.22 3.65 3.53
CA ARG A 19 -16.16 3.70 2.50
C ARG A 19 -15.92 5.08 1.85
N PHE A 20 -16.81 6.05 2.09
CA PHE A 20 -16.65 7.43 1.61
C PHE A 20 -16.01 8.36 2.64
N HIS A 21 -15.73 7.88 3.85
CA HIS A 21 -15.08 8.66 4.90
C HIS A 21 -13.56 8.40 4.94
N TRP A 22 -12.83 9.23 5.68
CA TRP A 22 -11.37 9.21 5.69
C TRP A 22 -10.77 8.44 6.87
N ARG A 23 -11.59 8.02 7.85
CA ARG A 23 -11.13 7.24 9.01
C ARG A 23 -10.66 5.82 8.66
N HIS A 24 -11.25 5.24 7.62
CA HIS A 24 -10.80 3.99 7.00
C HIS A 24 -10.83 4.19 5.49
N ILE A 25 -9.67 4.06 4.86
CA ILE A 25 -9.50 4.38 3.45
C ILE A 25 -9.10 3.12 2.71
N ASP A 26 -9.89 2.75 1.71
CA ASP A 26 -9.48 1.84 0.66
C ASP A 26 -8.96 2.68 -0.52
N LEU A 27 -7.65 2.60 -0.78
CA LEU A 27 -7.01 3.36 -1.86
C LEU A 27 -7.54 2.98 -3.23
N MET A 28 -7.85 1.70 -3.47
CA MET A 28 -8.35 1.26 -4.76
C MET A 28 -9.73 1.89 -5.02
N ASP A 29 -10.60 1.91 -4.01
CA ASP A 29 -11.92 2.55 -4.12
C ASP A 29 -11.79 4.05 -4.46
N VAL A 30 -10.91 4.76 -3.74
CA VAL A 30 -10.73 6.19 -3.94
C VAL A 30 -10.13 6.49 -5.32
N LEU A 31 -9.08 5.76 -5.71
CA LEU A 31 -8.40 5.95 -7.01
C LEU A 31 -9.31 5.55 -8.18
N ALA A 32 -10.16 4.54 -8.03
CA ALA A 32 -11.16 4.15 -9.02
C ALA A 32 -12.38 5.09 -9.06
N GLY A 33 -12.43 6.12 -8.21
CA GLY A 33 -13.58 7.01 -8.09
C GLY A 33 -14.86 6.25 -7.74
N TYR A 34 -14.74 5.18 -6.95
CA TYR A 34 -15.82 4.27 -6.57
C TYR A 34 -16.53 3.57 -7.74
N GLN A 35 -15.90 3.50 -8.91
CA GLN A 35 -16.42 2.78 -10.08
C GLN A 35 -15.73 1.42 -10.22
N ALA A 36 -16.49 0.33 -10.11
CA ALA A 36 -15.95 -1.03 -10.20
C ALA A 36 -15.19 -1.33 -11.51
N ARG A 37 -15.52 -0.63 -12.60
CA ARG A 37 -14.85 -0.78 -13.91
C ARG A 37 -13.51 -0.05 -14.02
N ALA A 38 -13.18 0.81 -13.05
CA ALA A 38 -11.98 1.63 -13.03
C ALA A 38 -10.94 1.14 -12.01
N VAL A 39 -11.17 -0.03 -11.40
CA VAL A 39 -10.18 -0.66 -10.52
C VAL A 39 -8.97 -1.11 -11.34
N ALA A 40 -7.77 -0.91 -10.78
CA ALA A 40 -6.52 -1.35 -11.37
C ALA A 40 -5.74 -2.21 -10.36
N PRO A 41 -5.00 -3.23 -10.81
CA PRO A 41 -4.15 -4.02 -9.93
C PRO A 41 -3.11 -3.17 -9.20
N LEU A 42 -2.82 -3.52 -7.94
CA LEU A 42 -1.80 -2.86 -7.11
C LEU A 42 -0.46 -2.74 -7.85
N ASP A 43 -0.07 -3.80 -8.55
CA ASP A 43 1.17 -3.88 -9.33
C ASP A 43 1.26 -2.76 -10.38
N GLU A 44 0.21 -2.62 -11.20
CA GLU A 44 0.14 -1.61 -12.24
C GLU A 44 0.17 -0.19 -11.68
N ILE A 45 -0.57 0.07 -10.60
CA ILE A 45 -0.58 1.38 -9.93
C ILE A 45 0.81 1.68 -9.34
N ALA A 46 1.44 0.71 -8.68
CA ALA A 46 2.75 0.89 -8.07
C ALA A 46 3.80 1.22 -9.14
N THR A 47 3.87 0.43 -10.21
CA THR A 47 4.82 0.65 -11.31
C THR A 47 4.56 1.98 -12.03
N LEU A 48 3.30 2.35 -12.25
CA LEU A 48 2.94 3.64 -12.86
C LEU A 48 3.44 4.84 -12.03
N LEU A 49 3.47 4.71 -10.71
CA LEU A 49 3.97 5.74 -9.79
C LEU A 49 5.49 5.69 -9.57
N GLY A 50 6.21 4.80 -10.27
CA GLY A 50 7.65 4.62 -10.14
C GLY A 50 8.07 3.77 -8.94
N PHE A 51 7.15 3.00 -8.36
CA PHE A 51 7.43 2.07 -7.27
C PHE A 51 7.69 0.64 -7.80
N PRO A 52 8.31 -0.25 -7.00
CA PRO A 52 8.73 -1.57 -7.48
C PRO A 52 7.64 -2.46 -8.07
N GLY A 53 6.40 -2.36 -7.59
CA GLY A 53 5.37 -3.34 -7.93
C GLY A 53 5.68 -4.71 -7.32
N LYS A 54 5.12 -5.77 -7.91
CA LYS A 54 5.25 -7.16 -7.46
C LYS A 54 6.56 -7.75 -7.96
N LEU A 55 7.46 -8.02 -7.03
CA LEU A 55 8.74 -8.69 -7.30
C LEU A 55 8.55 -10.21 -7.15
N GLY A 56 8.50 -10.91 -8.27
CA GLY A 56 8.63 -12.37 -8.37
C GLY A 56 7.38 -13.23 -8.11
N MET A 57 6.56 -12.92 -7.09
CA MET A 57 5.38 -13.72 -6.73
C MET A 57 4.06 -12.99 -7.08
N HIS A 58 3.13 -13.73 -7.71
CA HIS A 58 1.75 -13.29 -7.94
C HIS A 58 0.81 -14.05 -7.00
N GLY A 59 -0.28 -13.40 -6.57
CA GLY A 59 -1.24 -13.97 -5.61
C GLY A 59 -1.81 -15.34 -6.01
N GLY A 60 -1.88 -15.65 -7.31
CA GLY A 60 -2.30 -16.96 -7.80
C GLY A 60 -1.38 -18.13 -7.40
N LYS A 61 -0.12 -17.86 -7.03
CA LYS A 61 0.87 -18.87 -6.62
C LYS A 61 0.92 -19.12 -5.12
N VAL A 62 0.17 -18.35 -4.31
CA VAL A 62 0.23 -18.46 -2.84
C VAL A 62 -0.19 -19.85 -2.36
N TRP A 63 -1.23 -20.43 -2.96
CA TRP A 63 -1.69 -21.78 -2.59
C TRP A 63 -0.63 -22.86 -2.90
N GLU A 64 -0.04 -22.80 -4.09
CA GLU A 64 1.02 -23.73 -4.50
C GLU A 64 2.25 -23.59 -3.60
N ALA A 65 2.68 -22.35 -3.30
CA ALA A 65 3.77 -22.07 -2.37
C ALA A 65 3.49 -22.62 -0.97
N TYR A 66 2.24 -22.49 -0.49
CA TYR A 66 1.84 -23.03 0.80
C TYR A 66 1.90 -24.57 0.82
N GLN A 67 1.38 -25.22 -0.23
CA GLN A 67 1.46 -26.68 -0.37
C GLN A 67 2.91 -27.18 -0.45
N ALA A 68 3.81 -26.38 -1.03
CA ALA A 68 5.25 -26.65 -1.08
C ALA A 68 6.00 -26.32 0.24
N GLY A 69 5.32 -25.76 1.24
CA GLY A 69 5.91 -25.35 2.51
C GLY A 69 6.70 -24.04 2.47
N ASP A 70 6.61 -23.27 1.39
CA ASP A 70 7.31 -21.99 1.21
C ASP A 70 6.58 -20.82 1.91
N ILE A 71 6.55 -20.88 3.23
CA ILE A 71 5.93 -19.83 4.06
C ILE A 71 6.74 -18.53 4.01
N VAL A 72 8.07 -18.62 3.85
CA VAL A 72 8.95 -17.46 3.78
C VAL A 72 8.68 -16.67 2.50
N GLY A 73 8.56 -17.33 1.35
CA GLY A 73 8.20 -16.68 0.09
C GLY A 73 6.86 -15.97 0.16
N ILE A 74 5.83 -16.60 0.75
CA ILE A 74 4.51 -15.98 0.96
C ILE A 74 4.63 -14.74 1.85
N ARG A 75 5.38 -14.82 2.94
CA ARG A 75 5.58 -13.69 3.85
C ARG A 75 6.28 -12.53 3.14
N ASN A 76 7.37 -12.81 2.44
CA ASN A 76 8.13 -11.79 1.70
C ASN A 76 7.23 -11.09 0.67
N TYR A 77 6.40 -11.85 -0.05
CA TYR A 77 5.40 -11.33 -0.97
C TYR A 77 4.37 -10.42 -0.28
N CYS A 78 3.81 -10.84 0.86
CA CYS A 78 2.86 -10.01 1.59
C CYS A 78 3.49 -8.72 2.11
N GLU A 79 4.76 -8.77 2.53
CA GLU A 79 5.51 -7.58 2.94
C GLU A 79 5.69 -6.60 1.77
N THR A 80 6.02 -7.06 0.57
CA THR A 80 6.15 -6.14 -0.60
C THR A 80 4.83 -5.53 -1.04
N ASP A 81 3.70 -6.25 -0.95
CA ASP A 81 2.37 -5.70 -1.21
C ASP A 81 2.02 -4.57 -0.21
N VAL A 82 2.37 -4.73 1.07
CA VAL A 82 2.18 -3.69 2.10
C VAL A 82 3.07 -2.48 1.82
N LEU A 83 4.33 -2.68 1.44
CA LEU A 83 5.24 -1.60 1.11
C LEU A 83 4.76 -0.77 -0.09
N ASN A 84 4.34 -1.42 -1.17
CA ASN A 84 3.75 -0.73 -2.32
C ASN A 84 2.50 0.04 -1.93
N THR A 85 1.61 -0.57 -1.14
CA THR A 85 0.38 0.08 -0.66
C THR A 85 0.69 1.34 0.16
N TYR A 86 1.69 1.28 1.05
CA TYR A 86 2.11 2.43 1.84
C TYR A 86 2.73 3.55 0.98
N LEU A 87 3.54 3.22 -0.03
CA LEU A 87 4.11 4.22 -0.94
C LEU A 87 3.05 4.90 -1.80
N ILE A 88 2.07 4.14 -2.30
CA ILE A 88 0.90 4.68 -2.98
C ILE A 88 0.11 5.60 -2.04
N TYR A 89 -0.07 5.21 -0.77
CA TYR A 89 -0.70 6.05 0.23
C TYR A 89 0.04 7.38 0.42
N LEU A 90 1.36 7.37 0.57
CA LEU A 90 2.15 8.59 0.70
C LEU A 90 2.01 9.49 -0.53
N ARG A 91 2.07 8.92 -1.74
CA ARG A 91 1.87 9.67 -2.98
C ARG A 91 0.47 10.27 -3.07
N PHE A 92 -0.56 9.52 -2.67
CA PHE A 92 -1.93 9.97 -2.61
C PHE A 92 -2.11 11.16 -1.64
N GLN A 93 -1.50 11.08 -0.45
CA GLN A 93 -1.55 12.16 0.53
C GLN A 93 -0.81 13.43 0.07
N LEU A 94 0.28 13.27 -0.70
CA LEU A 94 0.96 14.39 -1.38
C LEU A 94 0.04 15.06 -2.41
N ILE A 95 -0.58 14.28 -3.30
CA ILE A 95 -1.47 14.80 -4.35
C ILE A 95 -2.67 15.56 -3.74
N ARG A 96 -3.15 15.13 -2.57
CA ARG A 96 -4.22 15.79 -1.83
C ARG A 96 -3.79 17.03 -1.04
N GLY A 97 -2.49 17.34 -1.02
CA GLY A 97 -1.93 18.46 -0.25
C GLY A 97 -1.91 18.24 1.26
N VAL A 98 -2.10 17.01 1.73
CA VAL A 98 -1.99 16.67 3.17
C VAL A 98 -0.52 16.58 3.58
N LEU A 99 0.33 16.03 2.70
CA LEU A 99 1.78 16.07 2.85
C LEU A 99 2.35 17.18 1.98
N SER A 100 3.34 17.91 2.49
CA SER A 100 4.22 18.69 1.64
C SER A 100 5.20 17.78 0.90
N GLU A 101 5.85 18.28 -0.15
CA GLU A 101 6.93 17.55 -0.84
C GLU A 101 8.04 17.15 0.15
N ALA A 102 8.40 18.05 1.09
CA ALA A 102 9.41 17.76 2.09
C ALA A 102 8.98 16.64 3.05
N ASP A 103 7.72 16.61 3.47
CA ASP A 103 7.19 15.54 4.32
C ASP A 103 7.17 14.20 3.58
N TYR A 104 6.71 14.20 2.33
CA TYR A 104 6.68 13.03 1.47
C TYR A 104 8.08 12.42 1.29
N GLN A 105 9.08 13.24 0.95
CA GLN A 105 10.46 12.77 0.78
C GLN A 105 11.06 12.25 2.08
N ARG A 106 10.82 12.93 3.20
CA ARG A 106 11.26 12.48 4.52
C ARG A 106 10.69 11.11 4.88
N ASP A 107 9.39 10.90 4.66
CA ASP A 107 8.73 9.65 5.02
C ASP A 107 9.14 8.49 4.10
N CYS A 108 9.37 8.77 2.81
CA CYS A 108 9.98 7.80 1.89
C CYS A 108 11.40 7.42 2.33
N GLU A 109 12.21 8.39 2.69
CA GLU A 109 13.60 8.14 3.12
C GLU A 109 13.66 7.37 4.44
N ARG A 110 12.80 7.71 5.40
CA ARG A 110 12.65 6.94 6.63
C ARG A 110 12.29 5.49 6.36
N LEU A 111 11.39 5.22 5.40
CA LEU A 111 11.08 3.86 4.99
C LEU A 111 12.32 3.17 4.44
N ARG A 112 13.03 3.79 3.49
CA ARG A 112 14.26 3.21 2.90
C ARG A 112 15.27 2.81 3.97
N GLN A 113 15.57 3.70 4.91
CA GLN A 113 16.50 3.44 6.01
C GLN A 113 16.02 2.29 6.89
N SER A 114 14.71 2.23 7.19
CA SER A 114 14.14 1.15 7.98
C SER A 114 14.24 -0.22 7.29
N LEU A 115 14.09 -0.28 5.97
CA LEU A 115 14.20 -1.50 5.19
C LEU A 115 15.67 -1.95 5.07
N GLN A 116 16.58 -1.01 4.79
CA GLN A 116 18.03 -1.27 4.75
C GLN A 116 18.56 -1.85 6.07
N ALA A 117 18.04 -1.37 7.21
CA ALA A 117 18.44 -1.84 8.52
C ALA A 117 18.04 -3.30 8.81
N GLN A 118 17.05 -3.85 8.10
CA GLN A 118 16.61 -5.24 8.29
C GLN A 118 17.57 -6.28 7.70
N GLN A 119 18.38 -5.89 6.70
CA GLN A 119 19.35 -6.78 6.03
C GLN A 119 18.73 -8.08 5.49
N GLN A 120 17.55 -7.97 4.86
CA GLN A 120 16.82 -9.09 4.28
C GLN A 120 16.85 -8.99 2.76
N ALA A 121 17.17 -10.09 2.09
CA ALA A 121 17.39 -10.12 0.65
C ALA A 121 16.20 -9.60 -0.18
N HIS A 122 14.96 -9.92 0.20
CA HIS A 122 13.77 -9.44 -0.52
C HIS A 122 13.53 -7.93 -0.34
N LEU A 123 13.95 -7.37 0.79
CA LEU A 123 13.88 -5.92 1.04
C LEU A 123 14.97 -5.18 0.27
N ASP A 124 16.17 -5.75 0.17
CA ASP A 124 17.24 -5.20 -0.66
C ASP A 124 16.85 -5.23 -2.16
N GLU A 125 16.23 -6.32 -2.62
CA GLU A 125 15.65 -6.41 -3.96
C GLU A 125 14.59 -5.33 -4.19
N PHE A 126 13.69 -5.13 -3.22
CA PHE A 126 12.68 -4.07 -3.26
C PHE A 126 13.29 -2.68 -3.36
N LEU A 127 14.32 -2.38 -2.55
CA LEU A 127 15.01 -1.09 -2.56
C LEU A 127 15.72 -0.83 -3.87
N ASN A 128 16.38 -1.83 -4.45
CA ASN A 128 17.07 -1.73 -5.73
C ASN A 128 16.07 -1.44 -6.87
N ALA A 129 14.95 -2.17 -6.90
CA ALA A 129 13.89 -1.92 -7.87
C ALA A 129 13.29 -0.51 -7.72
N TRP A 130 13.17 -0.01 -6.49
CA TRP A 130 12.63 1.33 -6.24
C TRP A 130 13.55 2.43 -6.75
N GLN A 131 14.87 2.30 -6.57
CA GLN A 131 15.84 3.29 -7.07
C GLN A 131 15.87 3.37 -8.60
N ALA A 132 15.60 2.26 -9.30
CA ALA A 132 15.58 2.24 -10.76
C ALA A 132 14.39 2.98 -11.38
N GLY A 133 13.30 3.17 -10.63
CA GLY A 133 12.06 3.81 -11.10
C GLY A 133 11.89 5.27 -10.68
N SER A 134 12.78 5.80 -9.83
CA SER A 134 12.74 7.17 -9.29
C SER A 134 13.62 8.17 -10.03
#